data_AF-A0A955JB62-F1
#
_entry.id   AF-A0A955JB62-F1
#
_cell.length_a   1.000
_cell.length_b   1.000
_cell.length_c   1.000
_cell.angle_alpha   90.00
_cell.angle_beta   90.00
_cell.angle_gamma   90.00
#
_symmetry.space_group_name_H-M   'P 1'
#
loop_
_entity.id
_entity.type
_entity.pdbx_description
1 polymer ?
#
loop_
_entity_poly.entity_id
_entity_poly.type
_entity_poly.pdbx_seq_one_letter_code
_entity_poly.pdbx_strand_id
1 'polypeptide(L)'
;MAQKKNARRVSETEAMAKGKNIKTSPQKLNLVAQLIRGKKVEQALAELTFSRKRVARQVKGVLESAIANAENNHDLDIDTLVVDRAFVG
;
A
#
# COMPACT_ATOMS: atom_id res chain seq x y z
N MET A 1 23.61 -11.70 21.97
CA MET A 1 22.23 -12.20 22.15
C MET A 1 21.43 -11.84 20.90
N ALA A 2 21.05 -12.82 20.08
CA ALA A 2 20.30 -12.57 18.85
C ALA A 2 18.86 -12.16 19.21
N GLN A 3 18.43 -10.96 18.81
CA GLN A 3 17.03 -10.57 18.92
C GLN A 3 16.20 -11.56 18.09
N LYS A 4 15.24 -12.25 18.73
CA LYS A 4 14.27 -13.09 18.02
C LYS A 4 13.53 -12.21 17.01
N LYS A 5 13.58 -12.58 15.72
CA LYS A 5 12.77 -11.92 14.68
C LYS A 5 11.30 -12.03 15.07
N ASN A 6 10.60 -10.90 15.12
CA ASN A 6 9.16 -10.88 15.36
C ASN A 6 8.45 -11.77 14.32
N ALA A 7 7.41 -12.48 14.75
CA ALA A 7 6.55 -13.23 13.84
C ALA A 7 6.01 -12.31 12.73
N ARG A 8 5.93 -12.86 11.50
CA ARG A 8 5.37 -12.14 10.35
C ARG A 8 3.92 -11.75 10.65
N ARG A 9 3.56 -10.50 10.33
CA ARG A 9 2.23 -9.93 10.60
C ARG A 9 1.21 -10.22 9.49
N VAL A 10 1.65 -10.78 8.38
CA VAL A 10 0.87 -11.06 7.16
C VAL A 10 1.13 -12.51 6.73
N SER A 11 0.16 -13.10 6.02
CA SER A 11 0.27 -14.44 5.43
C SER A 11 1.37 -14.49 4.36
N GLU A 12 1.68 -15.69 3.87
CA GLU A 12 2.72 -15.87 2.84
C GLU A 12 2.34 -15.20 1.50
N THR A 13 1.05 -15.01 1.24
CA THR A 13 0.52 -14.44 0.00
C THR A 13 0.14 -12.96 0.10
N GLU A 14 0.34 -12.33 1.26
CA GLU A 14 -0.04 -10.93 1.50
C GLU A 14 1.18 -10.08 1.85
N ALA A 15 1.24 -8.89 1.25
CA ALA A 15 2.20 -7.87 1.62
C ALA A 15 1.48 -6.64 2.19
N MET A 16 2.13 -5.98 3.16
CA MET A 16 1.58 -4.79 3.81
C MET A 16 2.64 -3.69 3.90
N ALA A 17 2.23 -2.46 3.66
CA ALA A 17 3.00 -1.25 3.98
C ALA A 17 2.16 -0.31 4.85
N LYS A 18 2.82 0.45 5.73
CA LYS A 18 2.17 1.44 6.60
C LYS A 18 2.92 2.76 6.55
N GLY A 19 2.28 3.79 6.01
CA GLY A 19 2.75 5.17 6.10
C GLY A 19 2.40 5.76 7.47
N LYS A 20 3.41 6.22 8.22
CA LYS A 20 3.22 6.89 9.53
C LYS A 20 3.49 8.39 9.40
N ASN A 21 2.90 9.18 10.31
CA ASN A 21 3.14 10.64 10.42
C ASN A 21 2.80 11.43 9.15
N ILE A 22 1.72 11.05 8.46
CA ILE A 22 1.26 11.76 7.28
C ILE A 22 0.55 13.06 7.70
N LYS A 23 1.10 14.21 7.31
CA LYS A 23 0.57 15.56 7.61
C LYS A 23 -0.66 15.93 6.77
N THR A 24 -1.73 15.14 6.85
CA THR A 24 -3.01 15.35 6.15
C THR A 24 -4.18 14.87 7.01
N SER A 25 -5.36 15.47 6.86
CA SER A 25 -6.59 14.99 7.51
C SER A 25 -6.89 13.52 7.14
N PRO A 26 -7.21 12.66 8.13
CA PRO A 26 -7.57 11.26 7.90
C PRO A 26 -8.71 11.08 6.88
N GLN A 27 -9.69 11.99 6.89
CA GLN A 27 -10.82 11.93 5.96
C GLN A 27 -10.36 12.11 4.50
N LYS A 28 -9.44 13.04 4.24
CA LYS A 28 -8.90 13.29 2.89
C LYS A 28 -8.06 12.11 2.39
N LEU A 29 -7.32 11.45 3.29
CA LEU A 29 -6.59 10.21 3.00
C LEU A 29 -7.56 9.06 2.70
N ASN A 30 -8.60 8.90 3.51
CA ASN A 30 -9.55 7.80 3.36
C ASN A 30 -10.28 7.86 2.01
N LEU A 31 -10.62 9.05 1.52
CA LEU A 31 -11.21 9.21 0.18
C LEU A 31 -10.29 8.66 -0.92
N VAL A 32 -8.98 8.82 -0.80
CA VAL A 32 -8.02 8.27 -1.77
C VAL A 32 -7.82 6.78 -1.56
N ALA A 33 -7.75 6.32 -0.32
CA ALA A 33 -7.62 4.90 0.02
C ALA A 33 -8.83 4.08 -0.47
N GLN A 34 -10.04 4.65 -0.42
CA GLN A 34 -11.24 4.02 -0.95
C GLN A 34 -11.20 3.89 -2.48
N LEU A 35 -10.63 4.87 -3.20
CA LEU A 35 -10.55 4.85 -4.66
C LEU A 35 -9.72 3.67 -5.19
N ILE A 36 -8.66 3.28 -4.49
CA ILE A 36 -7.73 2.24 -4.94
C ILE A 36 -8.10 0.83 -4.44
N ARG A 37 -9.09 0.70 -3.55
CA ARG A 37 -9.47 -0.58 -2.95
C ARG A 37 -10.12 -1.50 -3.99
N GLY A 38 -9.70 -2.76 -4.03
CA GLY A 38 -10.20 -3.78 -4.95
C GLY A 38 -9.70 -3.65 -6.39
N LYS A 39 -8.85 -2.65 -6.69
CA LYS A 39 -8.27 -2.48 -8.02
C LYS A 39 -6.97 -3.26 -8.16
N LYS A 40 -6.64 -3.62 -9.40
CA LYS A 40 -5.31 -4.10 -9.75
C LYS A 40 -4.27 -3.04 -9.43
N VAL A 41 -3.08 -3.47 -9.02
CA VAL A 41 -1.99 -2.57 -8.63
C VAL A 41 -1.63 -1.58 -9.74
N GLU A 42 -1.56 -2.04 -10.99
CA GLU A 42 -1.27 -1.19 -12.15
C GLU A 42 -2.30 -0.06 -12.31
N GLN A 43 -3.59 -0.40 -12.23
CA GLN A 43 -4.68 0.58 -12.33
C GLN A 43 -4.64 1.57 -11.15
N ALA A 44 -4.38 1.08 -9.94
CA ALA A 44 -4.25 1.94 -8.76
C ALA A 44 -3.07 2.91 -8.88
N LEU A 45 -1.92 2.47 -9.42
CA LEU A 45 -0.76 3.32 -9.66
C LEU A 45 -1.06 4.40 -10.71
N ALA A 46 -1.73 4.05 -11.80
CA ALA A 46 -2.15 5.01 -12.82
C ALA A 46 -3.07 6.07 -12.23
N GLU A 47 -4.10 5.65 -11.49
CA GLU A 47 -5.08 6.57 -10.90
C GLU A 47 -4.46 7.50 -9.86
N LEU A 48 -3.53 6.99 -9.03
CA LEU A 48 -2.79 7.81 -8.08
C LEU A 48 -1.82 8.78 -8.76
N THR A 49 -1.23 8.39 -9.89
CA THR A 49 -0.29 9.22 -10.65
C THR A 49 -0.98 10.40 -11.33
N PHE A 50 -2.17 10.18 -11.90
CA PHE A 50 -2.94 11.22 -12.59
C PHE A 50 -3.96 11.92 -11.68
N SER A 51 -4.02 11.59 -10.39
CA SER A 51 -4.93 12.23 -9.45
C SER A 51 -4.54 13.69 -9.18
N ARG A 52 -5.52 14.59 -9.28
CA ARG A 52 -5.36 16.01 -8.87
C ARG A 52 -5.27 16.19 -7.35
N LYS A 53 -5.51 15.15 -6.54
CA LYS A 53 -5.48 15.24 -5.09
C LYS A 53 -4.02 15.20 -4.59
N ARG A 54 -3.57 16.25 -3.89
CA ARG A 54 -2.21 16.31 -3.27
C ARG A 54 -1.84 15.05 -2.46
N VAL A 55 -2.85 14.47 -1.81
CA VAL A 55 -2.71 13.30 -0.94
C VAL A 55 -2.32 12.04 -1.71
N ALA A 56 -2.66 11.96 -3.01
CA ALA A 56 -2.37 10.81 -3.85
C ALA A 56 -0.88 10.50 -3.94
N ARG A 57 0.00 11.52 -3.92
CA ARG A 57 1.45 11.32 -3.91
C ARG A 57 1.94 10.53 -2.69
N GLN A 58 1.34 10.77 -1.53
CA GLN A 58 1.72 10.05 -0.30
C GLN A 58 1.17 8.63 -0.31
N VAL A 59 -0.07 8.44 -0.78
CA VAL A 59 -0.66 7.10 -0.90
C VAL A 59 0.09 6.27 -1.93
N LYS A 60 0.52 6.87 -3.04
CA LYS A 60 1.35 6.24 -4.08
C LYS A 60 2.65 5.69 -3.49
N GLY A 61 3.40 6.50 -2.73
CA GLY A 61 4.64 6.04 -2.11
C GLY A 61 4.43 4.87 -1.13
N VAL A 62 3.30 4.84 -0.42
CA VAL A 62 2.96 3.69 0.45
C VAL A 62 2.60 2.45 -0.37
N LEU A 63 1.87 2.62 -1.47
CA LEU A 63 1.53 1.52 -2.38
C LEU A 63 2.78 0.94 -3.04
N GLU A 64 3.69 1.78 -3.53
CA GLU A 64 4.98 1.35 -4.09
C GLU A 64 5.81 0.57 -3.06
N SER A 65 5.82 1.01 -1.80
CA SER A 65 6.47 0.25 -0.73
C SER A 65 5.80 -1.10 -0.46
N ALA A 66 4.47 -1.22 -0.62
CA ALA A 66 3.78 -2.50 -0.48
C ALA A 66 4.13 -3.46 -1.63
N ILE A 67 4.21 -2.96 -2.85
CA ILE A 67 4.62 -3.73 -4.03
C ILE A 67 6.05 -4.23 -3.86
N ALA A 68 6.98 -3.35 -3.48
CA ALA A 68 8.35 -3.73 -3.21
C ALA A 68 8.45 -4.80 -2.11
N ASN A 69 7.58 -4.76 -1.11
CA ASN A 69 7.53 -5.80 -0.08
C ASN A 69 7.01 -7.14 -0.64
N ALA A 70 6.00 -7.10 -1.53
CA ALA A 70 5.44 -8.29 -2.18
C ALA A 70 6.48 -8.97 -3.09
N GLU A 71 7.22 -8.18 -3.86
CA GLU A 71 8.28 -8.67 -4.75
C GLU A 71 9.46 -9.22 -3.94
N ASN A 72 10.07 -8.41 -3.07
CA ASN A 72 11.35 -8.79 -2.46
C ASN A 72 11.25 -9.79 -1.31
N ASN A 73 10.12 -9.87 -0.61
CA ASN A 73 9.98 -10.73 0.58
C ASN A 73 9.06 -11.94 0.37
N HIS A 74 8.21 -11.88 -0.65
CA HIS A 74 7.20 -12.91 -0.93
C HIS A 74 7.31 -13.45 -2.37
N ASP A 75 8.22 -12.93 -3.20
CA ASP A 75 8.44 -13.33 -4.60
C ASP A 75 7.12 -13.40 -5.40
N LEU A 76 6.19 -12.49 -5.10
CA LEU A 76 4.87 -12.43 -5.73
C LEU A 76 4.94 -11.67 -7.06
N ASP A 77 4.20 -12.16 -8.04
CA ASP A 77 4.09 -11.53 -9.36
C ASP A 77 3.26 -10.25 -9.30
N ILE A 78 3.91 -9.12 -9.60
CA ILE A 78 3.36 -7.76 -9.56
C ILE A 78 2.11 -7.63 -10.45
N ASP A 79 2.09 -8.31 -11.60
CA ASP A 79 1.01 -8.19 -12.58
C ASP A 79 -0.30 -8.82 -12.09
N THR A 80 -0.21 -9.72 -11.12
CA THR A 80 -1.35 -10.39 -10.49
C THR A 80 -1.81 -9.70 -9.21
N LEU A 81 -1.06 -8.73 -8.70
CA LEU A 81 -1.36 -8.10 -7.41
C LEU A 81 -2.63 -7.23 -7.47
N VAL A 82 -3.42 -7.35 -6.42
CA VAL A 82 -4.65 -6.58 -6.18
C VAL A 82 -4.57 -5.92 -4.82
N VAL A 83 -5.12 -4.71 -4.72
CA VAL A 83 -5.26 -4.01 -3.45
C VAL A 83 -6.45 -4.59 -2.68
N ASP A 84 -6.19 -5.56 -1.81
CA ASP A 84 -7.23 -6.17 -0.95
C ASP A 84 -7.84 -5.15 0.02
N ARG A 85 -7.00 -4.57 0.90
CA ARG A 85 -7.44 -3.64 1.94
C ARG A 85 -6.60 -2.37 1.96
N ALA A 86 -7.27 -1.23 2.00
CA ALA A 86 -6.68 0.09 2.21
C ALA A 86 -7.53 0.88 3.22
N PHE A 87 -6.92 1.25 4.35
CA PHE A 87 -7.60 1.93 5.46
C PHE A 87 -6.70 3.01 6.08
N VAL A 88 -7.33 3.95 6.77
CA VAL A 88 -6.70 5.09 7.45
C VAL A 88 -7.23 5.14 8.86
N GLY A 89 -6.35 5.16 9.85
CA GLY A 89 -6.67 5.14 11.28
C GLY A 89 -5.46 5.45 12.13
#